data_AF-G2E8I5-F1
#
_entry.id   AF-G2E8I5-F1
#
_cell.length_a   1.000
_cell.length_b   1.000
_cell.length_c   1.000
_cell.angle_alpha   90.00
_cell.angle_beta   90.00
_cell.angle_gamma   90.00
#
_symmetry.space_group_name_H-M   'P 1'
#
loop_
_entity.id
_entity.type
_entity.pdbx_description
1 polymer ?
#
loop_
_entity_poly.entity_id
_entity_poly.type
_entity_poly.pdbx_seq_one_letter_code
_entity_poly.pdbx_strand_id
1 'polypeptide(L)'
;MSLDPRLAARPLSQSTNRFSYFFITLFGLLTISVTQPLAAERDTSWQVAEIYIATMGYAPDSEGLDYWVNNIETLSQWTQTTVAQSFFDQPLVQAEYPSSLGYGPLIEALYQNIFDRAPDSEGYAYWLSELEAGRVQRNQMIVALIEGGWANSNAEEDMARFGNRVKVALAFADYQREHAILYSLLSTEEQTALRQAGSDVLDGVGSSAEDVDTRIGRIAELLASLLPADIYPLNDTGTELCVDGGSYFLDCPVVDYPGQDAESGRDVTHNNPDDGYAGFSFTKLDDSGNDLSADATDWSCVRDNVTGLIWEVKTKDGGLHDRDDLYVWYNTDSATNGGYEGYANSGGTFCFGRVIGSTPDAYCNTEAFVARVNAEGLCGASDWRLPTVDDLLSIVNNDQAANEWAFPAIDTDYFPNTRAVAHDYWSSTPTSSASGDSYTAWSVDFYSGSAGDNTMKYGAQSVRLVRDGN
;
A
#
# COMPACT_ATOMS: atom_id res chain seq x y z
N MET A 1 -35.45 24.16 -57.53
CA MET A 1 -34.11 24.77 -57.42
C MET A 1 -33.24 23.76 -56.68
N SER A 2 -32.89 22.69 -57.38
CA SER A 2 -31.61 22.43 -58.06
C SER A 2 -30.64 21.70 -57.13
N LEU A 3 -30.92 20.40 -57.00
CA LEU A 3 -29.99 19.35 -56.60
C LEU A 3 -28.95 19.16 -57.71
N ASP A 4 -27.70 18.88 -57.34
CA ASP A 4 -26.71 18.28 -58.25
C ASP A 4 -26.18 16.94 -57.67
N PRO A 5 -26.41 15.81 -58.35
CA PRO A 5 -25.93 14.47 -57.99
C PRO A 5 -24.81 13.96 -58.93
N ARG A 6 -24.01 12.97 -58.46
CA ARG A 6 -23.02 12.06 -59.15
C ARG A 6 -21.62 12.24 -58.53
N LEU A 7 -20.77 11.25 -58.21
CA LEU A 7 -20.46 9.90 -58.68
C LEU A 7 -19.81 9.10 -57.51
N ALA A 8 -20.21 7.86 -57.21
CA ALA A 8 -19.72 6.58 -57.75
C ALA A 8 -18.69 5.86 -56.84
N ALA A 9 -18.75 4.54 -56.88
CA ALA A 9 -18.33 3.58 -55.87
C ALA A 9 -16.91 2.99 -56.05
N ARG A 10 -16.31 2.62 -54.90
CA ARG A 10 -15.34 1.51 -54.62
C ARG A 10 -13.93 1.57 -55.28
N PRO A 11 -12.88 0.86 -54.80
CA PRO A 11 -12.88 -0.28 -53.84
C PRO A 11 -11.81 -0.25 -52.71
N LEU A 12 -11.90 -1.27 -51.85
CA LEU A 12 -10.88 -1.73 -50.90
C LEU A 12 -9.54 -2.03 -51.59
N SER A 13 -8.43 -1.63 -50.97
CA SER A 13 -7.14 -2.31 -51.12
C SER A 13 -6.51 -2.55 -49.75
N GLN A 14 -6.33 -3.82 -49.41
CA GLN A 14 -5.31 -4.25 -48.47
C GLN A 14 -3.94 -3.81 -48.99
N SER A 15 -3.13 -3.19 -48.14
CA SER A 15 -1.68 -3.29 -48.27
C SER A 15 -1.07 -3.43 -46.89
N THR A 16 -0.53 -4.62 -46.68
CA THR A 16 0.59 -4.95 -45.81
C THR A 16 1.62 -3.82 -45.72
N ASN A 17 2.11 -3.53 -44.51
CA ASN A 17 3.53 -3.69 -44.17
C ASN A 17 3.89 -3.09 -42.79
N ARG A 18 4.50 -3.96 -41.99
CA ARG A 18 5.71 -3.73 -41.18
C ARG A 18 5.71 -2.53 -40.23
N PHE A 19 5.46 -2.80 -38.96
CA PHE A 19 5.98 -1.98 -37.87
C PHE A 19 7.51 -2.14 -37.82
N SER A 20 8.22 -1.19 -38.44
CA SER A 20 9.60 -0.89 -38.05
C SER A 20 9.53 0.11 -36.91
N TYR A 21 9.99 -0.31 -35.73
CA TYR A 21 10.24 0.59 -34.60
C TYR A 21 11.34 1.59 -35.01
N PHE A 22 10.95 2.86 -35.16
CA PHE A 22 11.87 3.97 -35.28
C PHE A 22 11.70 4.82 -34.02
N PHE A 23 12.73 4.80 -33.16
CA PHE A 23 12.90 5.77 -32.10
C PHE A 23 12.97 7.17 -32.74
N ILE A 24 11.97 8.01 -32.49
CA ILE A 24 12.04 9.45 -32.74
C ILE A 24 11.70 10.15 -31.43
N THR A 25 12.74 10.65 -30.78
CA THR A 25 12.64 11.72 -29.78
C THR A 25 12.16 12.99 -30.48
N LEU A 26 10.91 13.39 -30.22
CA LEU A 26 10.42 14.72 -30.54
C LEU A 26 9.42 15.17 -29.47
N PHE A 27 9.90 16.03 -28.56
CA PHE A 27 9.06 16.85 -27.70
C PHE A 27 8.17 17.73 -28.59
N GLY A 28 6.89 17.40 -28.65
CA GLY A 28 5.86 18.18 -29.32
C GLY A 28 4.55 18.03 -28.57
N LEU A 29 4.27 18.98 -27.68
CA LEU A 29 2.98 19.14 -27.01
C LEU A 29 1.87 19.27 -28.06
N LEU A 30 1.18 18.16 -28.33
CA LEU A 30 -0.15 18.17 -28.93
C LEU A 30 -1.15 18.00 -27.79
N THR A 31 -1.53 19.11 -27.16
CA THR A 31 -2.64 19.14 -26.19
C THR A 31 -3.93 18.89 -26.95
N ILE A 32 -4.35 17.63 -27.03
CA ILE A 32 -5.73 17.29 -27.33
C ILE A 32 -6.49 17.53 -26.02
N SER A 33 -7.07 18.73 -25.86
CA SER A 33 -8.05 18.98 -24.79
C SER A 33 -9.31 18.19 -25.10
N VAL A 34 -9.36 16.94 -24.64
CA VAL A 34 -10.62 16.22 -24.51
C VAL A 34 -11.35 16.85 -23.32
N THR A 35 -12.23 17.80 -23.58
CA THR A 35 -13.20 18.24 -22.57
C THR A 35 -14.14 17.09 -22.30
N GLN A 36 -13.91 16.32 -21.23
CA GLN A 36 -14.89 15.37 -20.74
C GLN A 36 -16.16 16.14 -20.32
N PRO A 37 -17.36 15.64 -20.63
CA PRO A 37 -18.59 16.28 -20.17
C PRO A 37 -18.68 16.15 -18.64
N LEU A 38 -19.09 17.22 -17.95
CA LEU A 38 -19.23 17.27 -16.48
C LEU A 38 -20.01 16.09 -15.88
N ALA A 39 -21.01 15.57 -16.62
CA ALA A 39 -21.79 14.40 -16.21
C ALA A 39 -21.02 13.07 -16.20
N ALA A 40 -19.91 12.97 -16.93
CA ALA A 40 -19.01 11.81 -16.91
C ALA A 40 -17.93 11.91 -15.82
N GLU A 41 -17.74 13.10 -15.24
CA GLU A 41 -16.77 13.37 -14.17
C GLU A 41 -17.41 13.26 -12.78
N ARG A 42 -18.71 13.58 -12.65
CA ARG A 42 -19.47 13.50 -11.39
C ARG A 42 -20.12 12.13 -11.15
N ASP A 43 -19.32 11.07 -11.07
CA ASP A 43 -19.76 9.74 -10.66
C ASP A 43 -20.14 9.66 -9.17
N THR A 44 -20.47 8.46 -8.65
CA THR A 44 -20.88 8.29 -7.26
C THR A 44 -19.80 8.76 -6.27
N SER A 45 -18.54 8.39 -6.51
CA SER A 45 -17.40 8.76 -5.66
C SER A 45 -17.21 10.26 -5.61
N TRP A 46 -17.29 10.93 -6.77
CA TRP A 46 -17.26 12.38 -6.86
C TRP A 46 -18.36 13.03 -6.02
N GLN A 47 -19.61 12.57 -6.19
CA GLN A 47 -20.76 13.16 -5.49
C GLN A 47 -20.68 12.98 -3.97
N VAL A 48 -20.15 11.86 -3.49
CA VAL A 48 -19.90 11.65 -2.06
C VAL A 48 -18.79 12.58 -1.56
N ALA A 49 -17.70 12.73 -2.32
CA ALA A 49 -16.61 13.64 -1.98
C ALA A 49 -17.07 15.11 -1.92
N GLU A 50 -17.97 15.54 -2.81
CA GLU A 50 -18.58 16.88 -2.75
C GLU A 50 -19.33 17.10 -1.42
N ILE A 51 -20.07 16.10 -0.93
CA ILE A 51 -20.79 16.18 0.35
C ILE A 51 -19.81 16.26 1.52
N TYR A 52 -18.73 15.48 1.49
CA TYR A 52 -17.65 15.55 2.49
C TYR A 52 -17.06 16.97 2.56
N ILE A 53 -16.60 17.50 1.42
CA ILE A 53 -15.93 18.80 1.38
C ILE A 53 -16.91 19.92 1.77
N ALA A 54 -18.14 19.90 1.24
CA ALA A 54 -19.14 20.90 1.56
C ALA A 54 -19.44 20.93 3.06
N THR A 55 -19.65 19.76 3.69
CA THR A 55 -20.12 19.67 5.08
C THR A 55 -18.99 19.80 6.09
N MET A 56 -17.81 19.25 5.78
CA MET A 56 -16.70 19.07 6.74
C MET A 56 -15.48 19.94 6.43
N GLY A 57 -15.33 20.41 5.20
CA GLY A 57 -14.20 21.22 4.75
C GLY A 57 -12.91 20.45 4.45
N TYR A 58 -12.84 19.14 4.70
CA TYR A 58 -11.66 18.29 4.50
C TYR A 58 -11.94 17.09 3.57
N ALA A 59 -10.88 16.50 3.01
CA ALA A 59 -10.94 15.32 2.13
C ALA A 59 -11.35 14.04 2.89
N PRO A 60 -12.15 13.13 2.30
CA PRO A 60 -12.64 11.94 2.98
C PRO A 60 -11.53 10.96 3.36
N ASP A 61 -11.77 10.19 4.41
CA ASP A 61 -11.07 8.93 4.62
C ASP A 61 -11.55 7.88 3.60
N SER A 62 -10.67 6.95 3.21
CA SER A 62 -10.96 5.96 2.17
C SER A 62 -12.11 5.00 2.54
N GLU A 63 -12.11 4.47 3.77
CA GLU A 63 -13.16 3.56 4.26
C GLU A 63 -14.54 4.22 4.29
N GLY A 64 -14.61 5.46 4.76
CA GLY A 64 -15.83 6.26 4.79
C GLY A 64 -16.35 6.56 3.39
N LEU A 65 -15.48 6.97 2.46
CA LEU A 65 -15.84 7.16 1.05
C LEU A 65 -16.44 5.88 0.45
N ASP A 66 -15.73 4.76 0.57
CA ASP A 66 -16.16 3.46 0.04
C ASP A 66 -17.48 2.99 0.63
N TYR A 67 -17.68 3.20 1.95
CA TYR A 67 -18.92 2.87 2.61
C TYR A 67 -20.12 3.58 1.99
N TRP A 68 -20.03 4.90 1.77
CA TRP A 68 -21.13 5.67 1.20
C TRP A 68 -21.37 5.38 -0.28
N VAL A 69 -20.29 5.23 -1.06
CA VAL A 69 -20.36 4.86 -2.48
C VAL A 69 -21.07 3.51 -2.62
N ASN A 70 -20.61 2.49 -1.90
CA ASN A 70 -21.21 1.16 -1.95
C ASN A 70 -22.69 1.17 -1.52
N ASN A 71 -23.05 1.95 -0.50
CA ASN A 71 -24.44 2.10 -0.09
C ASN A 71 -25.32 2.70 -1.21
N ILE A 72 -24.88 3.77 -1.87
CA ILE A 72 -25.64 4.38 -2.98
C ILE A 72 -25.79 3.39 -4.15
N GLU A 73 -24.72 2.68 -4.51
CA GLU A 73 -24.71 1.82 -5.69
C GLU A 73 -25.48 0.52 -5.50
N THR A 74 -25.49 -0.02 -4.29
CA THR A 74 -26.08 -1.35 -4.03
C THR A 74 -27.47 -1.29 -3.40
N LEU A 75 -27.81 -0.20 -2.72
CA LEU A 75 -29.05 -0.10 -1.93
C LEU A 75 -29.90 1.08 -2.37
N SER A 76 -31.04 0.78 -2.99
CA SER A 76 -31.96 1.79 -3.55
C SER A 76 -32.48 2.86 -2.57
N GLN A 77 -32.41 2.63 -1.25
CA GLN A 77 -32.80 3.65 -0.26
C GLN A 77 -31.74 4.73 -0.03
N TRP A 78 -30.49 4.50 -0.45
CA TRP A 78 -29.41 5.44 -0.30
C TRP A 78 -29.31 6.35 -1.52
N THR A 79 -29.22 7.65 -1.25
CA THR A 79 -29.09 8.73 -2.24
C THR A 79 -28.11 9.76 -1.69
N GLN A 80 -27.67 10.70 -2.52
CA GLN A 80 -26.87 11.85 -2.06
C GLN A 80 -27.50 12.56 -0.85
N THR A 81 -28.83 12.73 -0.85
CA THR A 81 -29.56 13.40 0.24
C THR A 81 -29.57 12.59 1.54
N THR A 82 -29.58 11.26 1.48
CA THR A 82 -29.51 10.42 2.70
C THR A 82 -28.08 10.29 3.21
N VAL A 83 -27.07 10.27 2.32
CA VAL A 83 -25.66 10.40 2.72
C VAL A 83 -25.45 11.73 3.43
N ALA A 84 -25.85 12.86 2.82
CA ALA A 84 -25.77 14.18 3.45
C ALA A 84 -26.49 14.24 4.81
N GLN A 85 -27.61 13.52 4.98
CA GLN A 85 -28.27 13.41 6.29
C GLN A 85 -27.38 12.70 7.31
N SER A 86 -26.75 11.59 6.93
CA SER A 86 -25.94 10.79 7.85
C SER A 86 -24.72 11.54 8.40
N PHE A 87 -24.21 12.56 7.68
CA PHE A 87 -23.12 13.40 8.18
C PHE A 87 -23.57 14.22 9.37
N PHE A 88 -24.78 14.78 9.36
CA PHE A 88 -25.34 15.51 10.51
C PHE A 88 -25.65 14.63 11.71
N ASP A 89 -25.67 13.31 11.54
CA ASP A 89 -25.86 12.36 12.61
C ASP A 89 -24.52 12.00 13.29
N GLN A 90 -23.38 12.37 12.68
CA GLN A 90 -22.05 12.14 13.25
C GLN A 90 -21.78 13.07 14.44
N PRO A 91 -21.23 12.57 15.57
CA PRO A 91 -20.94 13.38 16.75
C PRO A 91 -20.08 14.62 16.47
N LEU A 92 -19.10 14.51 15.54
CA LEU A 92 -18.23 15.62 15.15
C LEU A 92 -19.02 16.76 14.50
N VAL A 93 -19.96 16.45 13.61
CA VAL A 93 -20.77 17.44 12.91
C VAL A 93 -21.80 18.08 13.84
N GLN A 94 -22.33 17.31 14.80
CA GLN A 94 -23.21 17.85 15.83
C GLN A 94 -22.47 18.79 16.79
N ALA A 95 -21.18 18.53 17.04
CA ALA A 95 -20.32 19.41 17.82
C ALA A 95 -19.94 20.70 17.07
N GLU A 96 -19.72 20.61 15.75
CA GLU A 96 -19.41 21.76 14.89
C GLU A 96 -20.65 22.65 14.63
N TYR A 97 -21.81 22.04 14.38
CA TYR A 97 -23.08 22.72 14.10
C TYR A 97 -24.17 22.38 15.13
N PRO A 98 -23.98 22.75 16.41
CA PRO A 98 -24.96 22.46 17.45
C PRO A 98 -26.24 23.26 17.21
N SER A 99 -27.38 22.65 17.50
CA SER A 99 -28.71 23.28 17.31
C SER A 99 -28.90 24.60 18.06
N SER A 100 -28.12 24.83 19.12
CA SER A 100 -28.10 26.08 19.90
C SER A 100 -27.59 27.29 19.12
N LEU A 101 -26.79 27.10 18.07
CA LEU A 101 -26.29 28.17 17.21
C LEU A 101 -27.22 28.51 16.04
N GLY A 102 -28.34 27.78 15.90
CA GLY A 102 -29.24 27.92 14.76
C GLY A 102 -28.58 27.47 13.45
N TYR A 103 -29.07 27.98 12.32
CA TYR A 103 -28.60 27.57 10.99
C TYR A 103 -27.55 28.51 10.38
N GLY A 104 -27.32 29.69 10.95
CA GLY A 104 -26.41 30.70 10.41
C GLY A 104 -24.99 30.17 10.14
N PRO A 105 -24.30 29.59 11.15
CA PRO A 105 -22.96 29.06 10.97
C PRO A 105 -22.86 27.95 9.92
N LEU A 106 -23.90 27.12 9.80
CA LEU A 106 -23.96 26.09 8.75
C LEU A 106 -24.02 26.74 7.36
N ILE A 107 -24.87 27.76 7.17
CA ILE A 107 -24.97 28.47 5.88
C ILE A 107 -23.62 29.08 5.52
N GLU A 108 -22.98 29.78 6.46
CA GLU A 108 -21.67 30.40 6.25
C GLU A 108 -20.59 29.37 5.89
N ALA A 109 -20.53 28.25 6.61
CA ALA A 109 -19.56 27.18 6.34
C ALA A 109 -19.78 26.54 4.97
N LEU A 110 -21.03 26.23 4.59
CA LEU A 110 -21.33 25.66 3.26
C LEU A 110 -20.90 26.60 2.14
N TYR A 111 -21.14 27.91 2.29
CA TYR A 111 -20.72 28.89 1.30
C TYR A 111 -19.20 29.02 1.21
N GLN A 112 -18.50 29.00 2.33
CA GLN A 112 -17.03 29.01 2.35
C GLN A 112 -16.45 27.74 1.71
N ASN A 113 -16.99 26.57 2.04
CA ASN A 113 -16.47 25.29 1.57
C ASN A 113 -16.71 25.08 0.07
N ILE A 114 -17.89 25.45 -0.44
CA ILE A 114 -18.27 25.26 -1.84
C ILE A 114 -17.74 26.41 -2.72
N PHE A 115 -17.92 27.67 -2.29
CA PHE A 115 -17.68 28.84 -3.14
C PHE A 115 -16.48 29.72 -2.73
N ASP A 116 -15.79 29.38 -1.64
CA ASP A 116 -14.69 30.18 -1.08
C ASP A 116 -15.04 31.62 -0.65
N ARG A 117 -16.31 31.88 -0.38
CA ARG A 117 -16.79 33.22 -0.05
C ARG A 117 -17.98 33.17 0.88
N ALA A 118 -18.19 34.26 1.61
CA ALA A 118 -19.41 34.45 2.38
C ALA A 118 -20.65 34.54 1.47
N PRO A 119 -21.83 34.10 1.96
CA PRO A 119 -23.08 34.34 1.25
C PRO A 119 -23.37 35.84 1.19
N ASP A 120 -23.99 36.29 0.09
CA ASP A 120 -24.57 37.63 0.07
C ASP A 120 -25.78 37.73 1.02
N SER A 121 -26.19 38.95 1.33
CA SER A 121 -27.25 39.19 2.31
C SER A 121 -28.62 38.62 1.90
N GLU A 122 -28.92 38.57 0.60
CA GLU A 122 -30.20 38.05 0.10
C GLU A 122 -30.20 36.51 0.12
N GLY A 123 -29.13 35.89 -0.36
CA GLY A 123 -28.94 34.44 -0.34
C GLY A 123 -28.92 33.88 1.08
N TYR A 124 -28.20 34.53 2.01
CA TYR A 124 -28.20 34.16 3.42
C TYR A 124 -29.61 34.21 4.03
N ALA A 125 -30.32 35.32 3.82
CA ALA A 125 -31.67 35.50 4.36
C ALA A 125 -32.67 34.49 3.79
N TYR A 126 -32.54 34.15 2.50
CA TYR A 126 -33.36 33.13 1.85
C TYR A 126 -33.16 31.76 2.50
N TRP A 127 -31.90 31.28 2.57
CA TRP A 127 -31.60 29.95 3.12
C TRP A 127 -31.98 29.83 4.60
N LEU A 128 -31.72 30.88 5.39
CA LEU A 128 -32.10 30.91 6.80
C LEU A 128 -33.63 30.79 6.95
N SER A 129 -34.40 31.53 6.15
CA SER A 129 -35.87 31.46 6.20
C SER A 129 -36.42 30.10 5.79
N GLU A 130 -35.85 29.45 4.77
CA GLU A 130 -36.29 28.12 4.32
C GLU A 130 -36.00 27.03 5.37
N LEU A 131 -34.83 27.09 6.03
CA LEU A 131 -34.44 26.16 7.09
C LEU A 131 -35.26 26.37 8.37
N GLU A 132 -35.45 27.63 8.81
CA GLU A 132 -36.25 27.96 9.99
C GLU A 132 -37.73 27.60 9.83
N ALA A 133 -38.26 27.74 8.61
CA ALA A 133 -39.62 27.34 8.29
C ALA A 133 -39.78 25.83 8.08
N GLY A 134 -38.69 25.06 8.06
CA GLY A 134 -38.68 23.62 7.79
C GLY A 134 -39.13 23.25 6.38
N ARG A 135 -39.11 24.21 5.44
CA ARG A 135 -39.45 23.97 4.02
C ARG A 135 -38.31 23.25 3.29
N VAL A 136 -37.08 23.49 3.75
CA VAL A 136 -35.87 22.79 3.31
C VAL A 136 -35.18 22.22 4.55
N GLN A 137 -34.70 20.99 4.45
CA GLN A 137 -33.87 20.36 5.49
C GLN A 137 -32.38 20.62 5.23
N ARG A 138 -31.54 20.51 6.27
CA ARG A 138 -30.08 20.77 6.16
C ARG A 138 -29.40 19.94 5.07
N ASN A 139 -29.72 18.64 5.00
CA ASN A 139 -29.23 17.73 3.96
C ASN A 139 -29.68 18.12 2.54
N GLN A 140 -30.91 18.61 2.40
CA GLN A 140 -31.44 19.08 1.12
C GLN A 140 -30.76 20.39 0.68
N MET A 141 -30.42 21.27 1.62
CA MET A 141 -29.69 22.50 1.32
C MET A 141 -28.30 22.23 0.74
N ILE A 142 -27.55 21.26 1.30
CA ILE A 142 -26.23 20.89 0.77
C ILE A 142 -26.33 20.51 -0.71
N VAL A 143 -27.21 19.57 -1.02
CA VAL A 143 -27.42 19.09 -2.40
C VAL A 143 -27.87 20.24 -3.29
N ALA A 144 -28.78 21.10 -2.82
CA ALA A 144 -29.27 22.24 -3.60
C ALA A 144 -28.18 23.30 -3.88
N LEU A 145 -27.25 23.55 -2.96
CA LEU A 145 -26.13 24.46 -3.19
C LEU A 145 -25.12 23.89 -4.19
N ILE A 146 -24.78 22.60 -4.08
CA ILE A 146 -23.85 21.93 -5.00
C ILE A 146 -24.43 21.92 -6.42
N GLU A 147 -25.65 21.39 -6.59
CA GLU A 147 -26.30 21.33 -7.90
C GLU A 147 -26.60 22.72 -8.47
N GLY A 148 -27.00 23.66 -7.60
CA GLY A 148 -27.23 25.05 -7.97
C GLY A 148 -25.95 25.75 -8.44
N GLY A 149 -24.81 25.45 -7.82
CA GLY A 149 -23.49 25.93 -8.23
C GLY A 149 -23.13 25.43 -9.62
N TRP A 150 -23.18 24.10 -9.84
CA TRP A 150 -22.85 23.50 -11.14
C TRP A 150 -23.76 23.97 -12.28
N ALA A 151 -25.03 24.26 -12.00
CA ALA A 151 -25.98 24.76 -12.98
C ALA A 151 -25.87 26.27 -13.23
N ASN A 152 -25.09 27.02 -12.44
CA ASN A 152 -25.02 28.47 -12.49
C ASN A 152 -23.75 28.95 -13.19
N SER A 153 -23.91 29.55 -14.38
CA SER A 153 -22.78 30.11 -15.14
C SER A 153 -22.03 31.22 -14.40
N ASN A 154 -22.65 31.90 -13.42
CA ASN A 154 -21.96 32.93 -12.63
C ASN A 154 -21.07 32.34 -11.53
N ALA A 155 -21.18 31.03 -11.26
CA ALA A 155 -20.37 30.30 -10.29
C ALA A 155 -19.30 29.42 -10.97
N GLU A 156 -19.04 29.61 -12.27
CA GLU A 156 -18.14 28.75 -13.04
C GLU A 156 -16.73 28.66 -12.41
N GLU A 157 -16.18 29.78 -11.97
CA GLU A 157 -14.85 29.82 -11.31
C GLU A 157 -14.88 29.17 -9.92
N ASP A 158 -15.90 29.47 -9.11
CA ASP A 158 -16.12 28.86 -7.79
C ASP A 158 -16.20 27.33 -7.91
N MET A 159 -16.96 26.84 -8.90
CA MET A 159 -17.18 25.41 -9.11
C MET A 159 -16.00 24.72 -9.80
N ALA A 160 -15.23 25.42 -10.63
CA ALA A 160 -13.94 24.90 -11.13
C ALA A 160 -12.98 24.63 -9.97
N ARG A 161 -12.89 25.57 -9.01
CA ARG A 161 -12.13 25.36 -7.76
C ARG A 161 -12.68 24.19 -6.95
N PHE A 162 -14.00 24.14 -6.74
CA PHE A 162 -14.62 23.06 -5.97
C PHE A 162 -14.36 21.69 -6.60
N GLY A 163 -14.46 21.58 -7.94
CA GLY A 163 -14.13 20.35 -8.66
C GLY A 163 -12.66 19.96 -8.53
N ASN A 164 -11.73 20.92 -8.55
CA ASN A 164 -10.32 20.64 -8.28
C ASN A 164 -10.09 20.13 -6.85
N ARG A 165 -10.82 20.68 -5.86
CA ARG A 165 -10.79 20.15 -4.48
C ARG A 165 -11.30 18.72 -4.43
N VAL A 166 -12.35 18.37 -5.18
CA VAL A 166 -12.84 16.98 -5.27
C VAL A 166 -11.78 16.05 -5.87
N LYS A 167 -11.08 16.46 -6.94
CA LYS A 167 -9.98 15.67 -7.53
C LYS A 167 -8.88 15.37 -6.53
N VAL A 168 -8.42 16.40 -5.82
CA VAL A 168 -7.39 16.26 -4.78
C VAL A 168 -7.89 15.37 -3.64
N ALA A 169 -9.15 15.53 -3.23
CA ALA A 169 -9.77 14.73 -2.18
C ALA A 169 -9.87 13.23 -2.54
N LEU A 170 -10.21 12.91 -3.79
CA LEU A 170 -10.24 11.53 -4.28
C LEU A 170 -8.82 10.94 -4.35
N ALA A 171 -7.84 11.67 -4.86
CA ALA A 171 -6.44 11.23 -4.85
C ALA A 171 -5.91 10.99 -3.42
N PHE A 172 -6.35 11.81 -2.45
CA PHE A 172 -6.02 11.63 -1.03
C PHE A 172 -6.64 10.36 -0.44
N ALA A 173 -7.86 10.00 -0.83
CA ALA A 173 -8.49 8.73 -0.45
C ALA A 173 -7.84 7.53 -1.14
N ASP A 174 -7.44 7.66 -2.40
CA ASP A 174 -6.76 6.58 -3.14
C ASP A 174 -5.39 6.28 -2.54
N TYR A 175 -4.61 7.30 -2.18
CA TYR A 175 -3.34 7.10 -1.49
C TYR A 175 -3.50 6.31 -0.19
N GLN A 176 -4.52 6.63 0.62
CA GLN A 176 -4.82 5.89 1.84
C GLN A 176 -5.07 4.40 1.55
N ARG A 177 -5.80 4.08 0.47
CA ARG A 177 -6.09 2.70 0.07
C ARG A 177 -4.84 1.97 -0.38
N GLU A 178 -4.02 2.61 -1.21
CA GLU A 178 -2.76 2.05 -1.73
C GLU A 178 -1.74 1.77 -0.61
N HIS A 179 -1.76 2.57 0.46
CA HIS A 179 -0.83 2.47 1.58
C HIS A 179 -1.47 1.91 2.86
N ALA A 180 -2.65 1.30 2.75
CA ALA A 180 -3.36 0.65 3.84
C ALA A 180 -3.55 1.52 5.11
N ILE A 181 -3.77 2.82 4.92
CA ILE A 181 -4.17 3.75 5.98
C ILE A 181 -5.68 3.57 6.21
N LEU A 182 -6.05 2.72 7.17
CA LEU A 182 -7.44 2.40 7.50
C LEU A 182 -7.90 3.19 8.72
N TYR A 183 -8.86 4.11 8.53
CA TYR A 183 -9.43 4.96 9.60
C TYR A 183 -9.85 4.15 10.84
N SER A 184 -10.43 2.97 10.62
CA SER A 184 -10.92 2.04 11.64
C SER A 184 -9.82 1.45 12.53
N LEU A 185 -8.57 1.43 12.04
CA LEU A 185 -7.39 0.94 12.77
C LEU A 185 -6.56 2.06 13.40
N LEU A 186 -6.77 3.31 12.98
CA LEU A 186 -6.08 4.47 13.55
C LEU A 186 -6.53 4.75 14.98
N SER A 187 -5.59 5.14 15.84
CA SER A 187 -5.87 5.73 17.14
C SER A 187 -6.64 7.05 17.01
N THR A 188 -7.24 7.55 18.09
CA THR A 188 -7.97 8.83 18.06
C THR A 188 -7.10 10.02 17.66
N GLU A 189 -5.81 9.99 18.02
CA GLU A 189 -4.84 11.03 17.63
C GLU A 189 -4.55 10.95 16.13
N GLU A 190 -4.30 9.75 15.61
CA GLU A 190 -4.08 9.52 14.18
C GLU A 190 -5.31 9.82 13.32
N GLN A 191 -6.52 9.49 13.78
CA GLN A 191 -7.77 9.90 13.11
C GLN A 191 -7.90 11.43 13.05
N THR A 192 -7.38 12.13 14.06
CA THR A 192 -7.37 13.60 14.07
C THR A 192 -6.32 14.15 13.11
N ALA A 193 -5.13 13.55 13.08
CA ALA A 193 -4.09 13.89 12.12
C ALA A 193 -4.54 13.62 10.67
N LEU A 194 -5.25 12.53 10.40
CA LEU A 194 -5.80 12.21 9.08
C LEU A 194 -6.77 13.29 8.59
N ARG A 195 -7.69 13.73 9.47
CA ARG A 195 -8.61 14.82 9.15
C ARG A 195 -7.87 16.14 8.91
N GLN A 196 -6.85 16.44 9.71
CA GLN A 196 -6.04 17.64 9.52
C GLN A 196 -5.29 17.59 8.19
N ALA A 197 -4.67 16.47 7.85
CA ALA A 197 -4.04 16.25 6.55
C ALA A 197 -5.04 16.41 5.40
N GLY A 198 -6.26 15.88 5.55
CA GLY A 198 -7.35 16.05 4.60
C GLY A 198 -7.82 17.51 4.45
N SER A 199 -7.66 18.34 5.48
CA SER A 199 -7.90 19.80 5.39
C SER A 199 -6.74 20.49 4.67
N ASP A 200 -5.51 20.15 5.06
CA ASP A 200 -4.28 20.78 4.58
C ASP A 200 -4.01 20.50 3.09
N VAL A 201 -4.40 19.31 2.63
CA VAL A 201 -4.29 18.95 1.20
C VAL A 201 -5.24 19.78 0.34
N LEU A 202 -6.39 20.20 0.88
CA LEU A 202 -7.38 21.02 0.17
C LEU A 202 -7.16 22.52 0.31
N ASP A 203 -6.40 22.94 1.33
CA ASP A 203 -6.10 24.36 1.55
C ASP A 203 -5.42 24.96 0.33
N GLY A 204 -5.87 26.14 -0.11
CA GLY A 204 -5.31 26.84 -1.25
C GLY A 204 -5.37 26.11 -2.60
N VAL A 205 -6.23 25.11 -2.78
CA VAL A 205 -6.60 24.60 -4.12
C VAL A 205 -7.40 25.70 -4.84
N GLY A 206 -6.90 26.15 -6.00
CA GLY A 206 -7.55 27.12 -6.87
C GLY A 206 -8.28 26.48 -8.06
N SER A 207 -8.66 27.30 -9.03
CA SER A 207 -9.37 26.87 -10.26
C SER A 207 -8.44 26.36 -11.36
N SER A 208 -7.11 26.33 -11.15
CA SER A 208 -6.13 25.88 -12.15
C SER A 208 -5.77 24.40 -12.00
N ALA A 209 -5.37 23.76 -13.10
CA ALA A 209 -4.92 22.36 -13.07
C ALA A 209 -3.57 22.18 -12.33
N GLU A 210 -2.71 23.20 -12.35
CA GLU A 210 -1.41 23.19 -11.65
C GLU A 210 -1.60 23.11 -10.13
N ASP A 211 -2.70 23.67 -9.61
CA ASP A 211 -3.06 23.56 -8.20
C ASP A 211 -3.38 22.11 -7.80
N VAL A 212 -3.97 21.31 -8.71
CA VAL A 212 -4.30 19.91 -8.44
C VAL A 212 -3.02 19.08 -8.30
N ASP A 213 -2.13 19.14 -9.30
CA ASP A 213 -0.88 18.37 -9.32
C ASP A 213 0.01 18.73 -8.12
N THR A 214 0.12 20.02 -7.80
CA THR A 214 0.90 20.50 -6.65
C THR A 214 0.38 19.91 -5.34
N ARG A 215 -0.94 19.80 -5.17
CA ARG A 215 -1.55 19.33 -3.93
C ARG A 215 -1.52 17.81 -3.83
N ILE A 216 -1.72 17.11 -4.93
CA ILE A 216 -1.53 15.65 -5.01
C ILE A 216 -0.08 15.29 -4.64
N GLY A 217 0.91 16.04 -5.13
CA GLY A 217 2.32 15.82 -4.79
C GLY A 217 2.67 15.97 -3.30
N ARG A 218 1.80 16.58 -2.47
CA ARG A 218 2.00 16.72 -1.02
C ARG A 218 1.35 15.61 -0.19
N ILE A 219 0.51 14.76 -0.78
CA ILE A 219 -0.26 13.74 -0.05
C ILE A 219 0.67 12.81 0.73
N ALA A 220 1.75 12.33 0.09
CA ALA A 220 2.71 11.42 0.72
C ALA A 220 3.37 12.03 1.97
N GLU A 221 3.78 13.30 1.90
CA GLU A 221 4.36 14.02 3.05
C GLU A 221 3.32 14.20 4.17
N LEU A 222 2.09 14.59 3.84
CA LEU A 222 1.02 14.83 4.81
C LEU A 222 0.57 13.56 5.54
N LEU A 223 0.68 12.40 4.89
CA LEU A 223 0.25 11.12 5.42
C LEU A 223 1.40 10.25 5.95
N ALA A 224 2.66 10.71 5.85
CA ALA A 224 3.84 9.93 6.21
C ALA A 224 3.79 9.37 7.65
N SER A 225 3.28 10.15 8.61
CA SER A 225 3.18 9.71 10.01
C SER A 225 2.03 8.72 10.28
N LEU A 226 1.18 8.48 9.30
CA LEU A 226 0.01 7.59 9.39
C LEU A 226 0.22 6.29 8.62
N LEU A 227 1.36 6.15 7.93
CA LEU A 227 1.74 4.90 7.32
C LEU A 227 1.90 3.85 8.42
N PRO A 228 1.27 2.67 8.27
CA PRO A 228 1.50 1.55 9.18
C PRO A 228 2.99 1.26 9.24
N ALA A 229 3.56 1.17 10.45
CA ALA A 229 4.98 0.88 10.64
C ALA A 229 5.42 -0.47 10.02
N ASP A 230 4.46 -1.32 9.65
CA ASP A 230 4.66 -2.70 9.22
C ASP A 230 4.13 -3.00 7.79
N ILE A 231 3.76 -1.99 6.98
CA ILE A 231 3.40 -2.23 5.56
C ILE A 231 4.46 -1.61 4.66
N TYR A 232 5.47 -2.42 4.40
CA TYR A 232 6.43 -2.18 3.33
C TYR A 232 5.87 -2.72 2.00
N PRO A 233 6.18 -2.10 0.85
CA PRO A 233 5.84 -2.67 -0.46
C PRO A 233 6.41 -4.09 -0.54
N LEU A 234 5.61 -5.08 -0.92
CA LEU A 234 6.09 -6.45 -1.05
C LEU A 234 6.85 -6.62 -2.37
N ASN A 235 7.90 -7.44 -2.34
CA ASN A 235 8.36 -8.05 -3.57
C ASN A 235 7.24 -8.90 -4.17
N ASP A 236 7.35 -9.12 -5.47
CA ASP A 236 6.51 -10.08 -6.15
C ASP A 236 7.01 -11.51 -5.90
N THR A 237 6.50 -12.46 -6.67
CA THR A 237 6.90 -13.87 -6.57
C THR A 237 8.16 -14.22 -7.36
N GLY A 238 8.53 -13.38 -8.34
CA GLY A 238 9.61 -13.62 -9.29
C GLY A 238 9.23 -14.50 -10.48
N THR A 239 7.98 -14.93 -10.63
CA THR A 239 7.56 -15.90 -11.63
C THR A 239 7.48 -15.27 -13.03
N GLU A 240 8.32 -15.67 -13.98
CA GLU A 240 8.28 -15.10 -15.34
C GLU A 240 7.42 -15.89 -16.34
N LEU A 241 7.06 -17.14 -16.02
CA LEU A 241 6.40 -18.05 -16.94
C LEU A 241 5.07 -18.60 -16.42
N CYS A 242 4.14 -18.80 -17.35
CA CYS A 242 2.82 -19.36 -17.12
C CYS A 242 2.83 -20.90 -17.26
N VAL A 243 1.73 -21.51 -16.83
CA VAL A 243 1.46 -22.94 -16.97
C VAL A 243 0.11 -23.19 -17.64
N ASP A 244 -0.11 -24.40 -18.15
CA ASP A 244 -1.43 -24.87 -18.57
C ASP A 244 -1.71 -26.29 -18.03
N GLY A 245 -2.83 -26.90 -18.45
CA GLY A 245 -3.21 -28.24 -18.01
C GLY A 245 -2.29 -29.40 -18.45
N GLY A 246 -1.25 -29.14 -19.25
CA GLY A 246 -0.33 -30.15 -19.78
C GLY A 246 1.13 -29.74 -19.92
N SER A 247 1.47 -28.46 -19.76
CA SER A 247 2.80 -27.89 -19.96
C SER A 247 3.16 -26.93 -18.84
N TYR A 248 4.43 -26.96 -18.47
CA TYR A 248 5.07 -25.99 -17.59
C TYR A 248 5.94 -25.06 -18.45
N PHE A 249 6.25 -23.85 -17.94
CA PHE A 249 7.19 -22.92 -18.58
C PHE A 249 6.72 -22.33 -19.92
N LEU A 250 5.53 -21.76 -19.96
CA LEU A 250 4.95 -21.09 -21.13
C LEU A 250 5.13 -19.57 -21.04
N ASP A 251 5.32 -18.93 -22.20
CA ASP A 251 5.22 -17.47 -22.27
C ASP A 251 3.79 -17.02 -21.88
N CYS A 252 3.71 -15.95 -21.09
CA CYS A 252 2.45 -15.33 -20.69
C CYS A 252 1.96 -14.29 -21.72
N PRO A 253 0.64 -14.05 -21.85
CA PRO A 253 -0.45 -14.76 -21.17
C PRO A 253 -0.83 -16.08 -21.87
N VAL A 254 -1.35 -17.04 -21.10
CA VAL A 254 -1.92 -18.28 -21.66
C VAL A 254 -3.43 -18.10 -21.84
N VAL A 255 -3.90 -18.08 -23.10
CA VAL A 255 -5.27 -17.67 -23.49
C VAL A 255 -6.39 -18.35 -22.67
N ASP A 256 -6.28 -19.65 -22.42
CA ASP A 256 -7.32 -20.42 -21.70
C ASP A 256 -7.09 -20.46 -20.18
N TYR A 257 -5.98 -19.86 -19.70
CA TYR A 257 -5.57 -19.79 -18.30
C TYR A 257 -5.09 -18.36 -17.95
N PRO A 258 -5.94 -17.34 -18.09
CA PRO A 258 -5.55 -15.95 -17.82
C PRO A 258 -5.42 -15.67 -16.31
N GLY A 259 -4.73 -14.58 -15.97
CA GLY A 259 -4.59 -14.11 -14.58
C GLY A 259 -3.63 -14.94 -13.76
N GLN A 260 -2.64 -15.55 -14.41
CA GLN A 260 -1.52 -16.18 -13.73
C GLN A 260 -0.56 -15.13 -13.21
N ASP A 261 0.18 -15.51 -12.19
CA ASP A 261 1.14 -14.69 -11.46
C ASP A 261 2.07 -13.90 -12.40
N ALA A 262 2.75 -14.60 -13.30
CA ALA A 262 3.63 -14.07 -14.34
C ALA A 262 2.97 -13.10 -15.37
N GLU A 263 1.66 -12.84 -15.28
CA GLU A 263 0.97 -11.83 -16.10
C GLU A 263 0.87 -10.46 -15.41
N SER A 264 1.23 -10.35 -14.12
CA SER A 264 1.00 -9.15 -13.32
C SER A 264 2.02 -8.98 -12.20
N GLY A 265 2.39 -7.73 -11.95
CA GLY A 265 3.23 -7.36 -10.80
C GLY A 265 4.62 -6.89 -11.22
N ARG A 266 5.59 -6.98 -10.31
CA ARG A 266 6.95 -6.45 -10.53
C ARG A 266 7.79 -7.37 -11.42
N ASP A 267 7.55 -8.67 -11.38
CA ASP A 267 8.15 -9.65 -12.29
C ASP A 267 7.83 -9.37 -13.77
N VAL A 268 6.75 -8.62 -14.05
CA VAL A 268 6.41 -8.09 -15.39
C VAL A 268 6.87 -6.65 -15.60
N THR A 269 6.64 -5.77 -14.62
CA THR A 269 6.80 -4.31 -14.81
C THR A 269 8.22 -3.80 -14.51
N HIS A 270 8.99 -4.53 -13.72
CA HIS A 270 10.29 -4.12 -13.18
C HIS A 270 11.32 -5.27 -13.24
N ASN A 271 11.22 -6.13 -14.24
CA ASN A 271 12.16 -7.21 -14.47
C ASN A 271 13.51 -6.67 -14.96
N ASN A 272 14.40 -6.38 -14.01
CA ASN A 272 15.74 -5.86 -14.26
C ASN A 272 16.78 -6.74 -13.55
N PRO A 273 17.53 -7.59 -14.26
CA PRO A 273 18.48 -8.50 -13.63
C PRO A 273 19.73 -7.81 -13.05
N ASP A 274 19.92 -6.50 -13.29
CA ASP A 274 21.11 -5.77 -12.84
C ASP A 274 21.17 -5.60 -11.31
N ASP A 275 20.00 -5.56 -10.65
CA ASP A 275 19.89 -5.36 -9.21
C ASP A 275 19.03 -6.42 -8.50
N GLY A 276 18.63 -7.50 -9.16
CA GLY A 276 17.85 -8.60 -8.58
C GLY A 276 17.07 -9.33 -9.65
N TYR A 277 16.83 -10.62 -9.48
CA TYR A 277 16.08 -11.39 -10.47
C TYR A 277 14.59 -10.95 -10.56
N ALA A 278 13.96 -11.02 -11.74
CA ALA A 278 12.50 -10.94 -11.94
C ALA A 278 11.68 -10.09 -10.96
N GLY A 279 11.94 -8.76 -10.91
CA GLY A 279 11.14 -7.82 -10.13
C GLY A 279 11.63 -7.56 -8.70
N PHE A 280 12.55 -8.40 -8.20
CA PHE A 280 13.34 -8.11 -7.00
C PHE A 280 14.35 -6.99 -7.28
N SER A 281 14.68 -6.19 -6.26
CA SER A 281 15.70 -5.13 -6.34
C SER A 281 16.45 -5.04 -5.01
N PHE A 282 17.78 -5.20 -5.08
CA PHE A 282 18.67 -5.42 -3.96
C PHE A 282 19.95 -4.58 -4.10
N THR A 283 20.40 -4.07 -2.96
CA THR A 283 21.71 -3.40 -2.82
C THR A 283 22.58 -4.18 -1.82
N LYS A 284 23.80 -4.52 -2.22
CA LYS A 284 24.81 -5.11 -1.31
C LYS A 284 25.35 -4.03 -0.37
N LEU A 285 25.52 -4.37 0.91
CA LEU A 285 26.05 -3.45 1.93
C LEU A 285 27.32 -4.02 2.59
N ASP A 286 28.28 -3.14 2.90
CA ASP A 286 29.46 -3.50 3.69
C ASP A 286 29.15 -3.72 5.19
N ASP A 287 30.20 -4.04 5.97
CA ASP A 287 30.12 -4.29 7.41
C ASP A 287 29.69 -3.07 8.25
N SER A 288 29.65 -1.90 7.63
CA SER A 288 29.27 -0.61 8.21
C SER A 288 27.92 -0.12 7.67
N GLY A 289 27.27 -0.90 6.79
CA GLY A 289 25.97 -0.57 6.21
C GLY A 289 26.01 0.36 5.01
N ASN A 290 27.19 0.59 4.40
CA ASN A 290 27.29 1.42 3.21
C ASN A 290 27.05 0.62 1.92
N ASP A 291 26.44 1.27 0.93
CA ASP A 291 26.19 0.71 -0.39
C ASP A 291 27.48 0.27 -1.09
N LEU A 292 27.44 -0.93 -1.64
CA LEU A 292 28.46 -1.52 -2.49
C LEU A 292 27.95 -1.63 -3.92
N SER A 293 28.88 -1.73 -4.88
CA SER A 293 28.54 -2.02 -6.27
C SER A 293 27.89 -3.41 -6.42
N ALA A 294 27.01 -3.59 -7.40
CA ALA A 294 26.43 -4.90 -7.74
C ALA A 294 27.48 -6.01 -7.94
N ASP A 295 28.62 -5.67 -8.57
CA ASP A 295 29.75 -6.58 -8.81
C ASP A 295 30.60 -6.89 -7.56
N ALA A 296 30.25 -6.38 -6.38
CA ALA A 296 30.99 -6.67 -5.15
C ALA A 296 30.97 -8.18 -4.87
N THR A 297 32.15 -8.72 -4.55
CA THR A 297 32.34 -10.15 -4.28
C THR A 297 32.27 -10.49 -2.78
N ASP A 298 32.14 -9.48 -1.94
CA ASP A 298 32.04 -9.61 -0.47
C ASP A 298 31.13 -8.51 0.07
N TRP A 299 30.21 -8.86 0.95
CA TRP A 299 29.22 -7.98 1.57
C TRP A 299 28.63 -8.65 2.82
N SER A 300 28.17 -7.85 3.77
CA SER A 300 27.68 -8.34 5.07
C SER A 300 26.16 -8.29 5.19
N CYS A 301 25.51 -7.38 4.46
CA CYS A 301 24.06 -7.26 4.42
C CYS A 301 23.53 -7.00 3.01
N VAL A 302 22.24 -7.21 2.83
CA VAL A 302 21.50 -6.87 1.62
C VAL A 302 20.35 -5.97 2.00
N ARG A 303 20.27 -4.78 1.40
CA ARG A 303 19.04 -3.97 1.43
C ARG A 303 18.15 -4.39 0.28
N ASP A 304 16.90 -4.70 0.59
CA ASP A 304 15.82 -4.80 -0.37
C ASP A 304 15.29 -3.39 -0.64
N ASN A 305 15.39 -2.94 -1.89
CA ASN A 305 14.99 -1.59 -2.28
C ASN A 305 13.47 -1.48 -2.50
N VAL A 306 12.74 -2.60 -2.55
CA VAL A 306 11.28 -2.64 -2.68
C VAL A 306 10.65 -2.56 -1.30
N THR A 307 11.02 -3.47 -0.40
CA THR A 307 10.50 -3.51 0.96
C THR A 307 11.22 -2.51 1.89
N GLY A 308 12.40 -2.03 1.53
CA GLY A 308 13.25 -1.25 2.43
C GLY A 308 13.92 -2.07 3.54
N LEU A 309 13.62 -3.37 3.66
CA LEU A 309 14.21 -4.22 4.68
C LEU A 309 15.71 -4.45 4.42
N ILE A 310 16.49 -4.58 5.50
CA ILE A 310 17.90 -4.95 5.43
C ILE A 310 18.11 -6.31 6.09
N TRP A 311 18.79 -7.19 5.37
CA TRP A 311 18.91 -8.60 5.68
C TRP A 311 20.36 -9.00 6.01
N GLU A 312 20.50 -9.86 7.01
CA GLU A 312 21.76 -10.54 7.34
C GLU A 312 22.20 -11.41 6.16
N VAL A 313 23.49 -11.42 5.82
CA VAL A 313 24.08 -12.40 4.88
C VAL A 313 24.78 -13.52 5.65
N LYS A 314 24.45 -14.78 5.33
CA LYS A 314 25.02 -15.96 6.00
C LYS A 314 26.42 -16.28 5.49
N THR A 315 27.27 -16.81 6.37
CA THR A 315 28.65 -17.21 6.10
C THR A 315 28.83 -18.74 6.17
N LYS A 316 30.08 -19.21 5.96
CA LYS A 316 30.53 -20.61 6.09
C LYS A 316 31.87 -20.70 6.84
N ASP A 317 32.12 -19.75 7.72
CA ASP A 317 33.41 -19.53 8.38
C ASP A 317 33.46 -20.04 9.83
N GLY A 318 32.36 -20.63 10.31
CA GLY A 318 32.19 -21.05 11.69
C GLY A 318 32.01 -19.89 12.68
N GLY A 319 31.72 -18.67 12.19
CA GLY A 319 31.44 -17.48 12.98
C GLY A 319 29.97 -17.35 13.39
N LEU A 320 29.60 -16.20 13.96
CA LEU A 320 28.24 -15.92 14.46
C LEU A 320 27.16 -16.05 13.37
N HIS A 321 27.51 -15.74 12.12
CA HIS A 321 26.62 -15.75 10.97
C HIS A 321 26.69 -17.05 10.15
N ASP A 322 27.28 -18.11 10.69
CA ASP A 322 27.44 -19.36 9.94
C ASP A 322 26.08 -19.98 9.59
N ARG A 323 25.95 -20.45 8.35
CA ARG A 323 24.72 -21.08 7.84
C ARG A 323 24.38 -22.43 8.47
N ASP A 324 25.36 -23.10 9.09
CA ASP A 324 25.20 -24.42 9.68
C ASP A 324 24.79 -24.35 11.16
N ASP A 325 24.67 -23.13 11.71
CA ASP A 325 24.10 -22.87 13.02
C ASP A 325 22.59 -23.14 13.05
N LEU A 326 22.14 -23.84 14.09
CA LEU A 326 20.76 -24.24 14.29
C LEU A 326 20.25 -23.80 15.67
N TYR A 327 19.03 -23.28 15.67
CA TYR A 327 18.40 -22.62 16.80
C TYR A 327 17.04 -23.24 17.10
N VAL A 328 16.68 -23.31 18.37
CA VAL A 328 15.29 -23.50 18.79
C VAL A 328 14.57 -22.16 18.84
N TRP A 329 13.25 -22.21 18.73
CA TRP A 329 12.41 -21.02 18.82
C TRP A 329 12.20 -20.64 20.29
N TYR A 330 12.51 -19.40 20.64
CA TYR A 330 12.32 -18.82 21.97
C TYR A 330 12.00 -17.33 21.89
N ASN A 331 10.96 -16.90 22.61
CA ASN A 331 10.55 -15.51 22.75
C ASN A 331 9.87 -15.29 24.12
N THR A 332 10.50 -14.49 24.98
CA THR A 332 9.99 -14.21 26.34
C THR A 332 8.85 -13.19 26.37
N ASP A 333 8.61 -12.45 25.29
CA ASP A 333 7.53 -11.48 25.21
C ASP A 333 6.17 -12.17 25.03
N SER A 334 5.32 -12.09 26.06
CA SER A 334 3.99 -12.68 26.07
C SER A 334 3.00 -12.01 25.11
N ALA A 335 3.29 -10.80 24.63
CA ALA A 335 2.47 -10.14 23.62
C ALA A 335 2.64 -10.77 22.23
N THR A 336 3.82 -11.34 21.96
CA THR A 336 4.21 -11.78 20.61
C THR A 336 4.53 -13.28 20.52
N ASN A 337 4.57 -14.01 21.63
CA ASN A 337 4.95 -15.43 21.61
C ASN A 337 3.82 -16.45 21.36
N GLY A 338 2.58 -15.99 21.21
CA GLY A 338 1.42 -16.86 20.98
C GLY A 338 1.10 -17.75 22.18
N GLY A 339 1.30 -17.24 23.40
CA GLY A 339 0.95 -17.91 24.66
C GLY A 339 2.00 -18.89 25.20
N TYR A 340 3.03 -19.22 24.42
CA TYR A 340 4.09 -20.13 24.84
C TYR A 340 5.47 -19.62 24.41
N GLU A 341 6.35 -19.38 25.39
CA GLU A 341 7.67 -18.78 25.15
C GLU A 341 8.60 -19.66 24.29
N GLY A 342 8.34 -20.97 24.17
CA GLY A 342 9.21 -21.90 23.46
C GLY A 342 10.27 -22.51 24.37
N TYR A 343 11.47 -22.74 23.83
CA TYR A 343 12.53 -23.47 24.53
C TYR A 343 13.82 -22.65 24.59
N ALA A 344 14.23 -22.25 25.80
CA ALA A 344 15.48 -21.52 25.97
C ALA A 344 16.72 -22.37 25.60
N ASN A 345 16.63 -23.70 25.74
CA ASN A 345 17.69 -24.64 25.38
C ASN A 345 17.09 -26.03 25.09
N SER A 346 17.59 -26.72 24.06
CA SER A 346 17.16 -28.07 23.67
C SER A 346 18.34 -28.94 23.24
N GLY A 347 18.19 -30.26 23.36
CA GLY A 347 19.20 -31.21 22.86
C GLY A 347 19.15 -31.30 21.34
N GLY A 348 20.27 -31.05 20.67
CA GLY A 348 20.40 -31.18 19.21
C GLY A 348 20.73 -29.88 18.46
N THR A 349 20.55 -28.72 19.08
CA THR A 349 21.02 -27.43 18.53
C THR A 349 22.53 -27.25 18.68
N PHE A 350 23.13 -26.59 17.70
CA PHE A 350 24.54 -26.20 17.68
C PHE A 350 24.65 -24.83 17.02
N CYS A 351 25.39 -23.91 17.63
CA CYS A 351 25.60 -22.58 17.10
C CYS A 351 26.95 -22.04 17.58
N PHE A 352 27.44 -20.97 16.95
CA PHE A 352 28.64 -20.27 17.37
C PHE A 352 28.55 -19.80 18.83
N GLY A 353 29.66 -19.96 19.56
CA GLY A 353 29.74 -19.56 20.97
C GLY A 353 29.03 -20.50 21.95
N ARG A 354 28.39 -21.58 21.48
CA ARG A 354 27.71 -22.55 22.36
C ARG A 354 28.69 -23.21 23.33
N VAL A 355 28.41 -23.11 24.62
CA VAL A 355 29.13 -23.82 25.67
C VAL A 355 28.16 -24.72 26.44
N ILE A 356 28.44 -26.02 26.51
CA ILE A 356 27.54 -26.96 27.20
C ILE A 356 27.50 -26.63 28.69
N GLY A 357 26.32 -26.32 29.23
CA GLY A 357 26.12 -25.94 30.63
C GLY A 357 26.42 -24.47 30.95
N SER A 358 26.43 -23.60 29.94
CA SER A 358 26.69 -22.16 30.06
C SER A 358 25.50 -21.34 30.53
N THR A 359 25.70 -20.02 30.56
CA THR A 359 24.69 -18.99 30.80
C THR A 359 23.72 -18.85 29.60
N PRO A 360 22.52 -18.27 29.82
CA PRO A 360 21.46 -18.18 28.81
C PRO A 360 21.82 -17.43 27.52
N ASP A 361 22.75 -16.48 27.58
CA ASP A 361 23.29 -15.71 26.46
C ASP A 361 24.08 -16.55 25.44
N ALA A 362 24.61 -17.70 25.86
CA ALA A 362 25.33 -18.66 25.01
C ALA A 362 24.45 -19.83 24.54
N TYR A 363 23.13 -19.77 24.77
CA TYR A 363 22.20 -20.77 24.24
C TYR A 363 21.92 -20.56 22.75
N CYS A 364 21.62 -21.67 22.07
CA CYS A 364 21.24 -21.68 20.66
C CYS A 364 19.72 -21.58 20.52
N ASN A 365 19.19 -20.41 20.85
CA ASN A 365 17.80 -20.05 20.62
C ASN A 365 17.72 -18.71 19.86
N THR A 366 16.57 -18.43 19.26
CA THR A 366 16.34 -17.23 18.44
C THR A 366 16.58 -15.91 19.19
N GLU A 367 16.07 -15.76 20.41
CA GLU A 367 16.22 -14.53 21.21
C GLU A 367 17.69 -14.24 21.57
N ALA A 368 18.43 -15.26 22.01
CA ALA A 368 19.86 -15.14 22.32
C ALA A 368 20.70 -14.86 21.07
N PHE A 369 20.32 -15.42 19.91
CA PHE A 369 21.00 -15.13 18.65
C PHE A 369 20.80 -13.67 18.22
N VAL A 370 19.56 -13.17 18.24
CA VAL A 370 19.24 -11.76 17.99
C VAL A 370 20.06 -10.85 18.89
N ALA A 371 20.13 -11.15 20.20
CA ALA A 371 20.91 -10.36 21.15
C ALA A 371 22.42 -10.32 20.80
N ARG A 372 22.99 -11.43 20.32
CA ARG A 372 24.42 -11.49 19.94
C ARG A 372 24.71 -10.67 18.68
N VAL A 373 23.85 -10.74 17.66
CA VAL A 373 24.01 -9.95 16.42
C VAL A 373 23.88 -8.45 16.72
N ASN A 374 22.92 -8.06 17.56
CA ASN A 374 22.77 -6.67 17.97
C ASN A 374 23.95 -6.15 18.82
N ALA A 375 24.58 -7.02 19.61
CA ALA A 375 25.78 -6.67 20.36
C ALA A 375 27.03 -6.54 19.48
N GLU A 376 27.10 -7.30 18.37
CA GLU A 376 28.17 -7.19 17.38
C GLU A 376 28.07 -5.89 16.57
N GLY A 377 26.85 -5.43 16.28
CA GLY A 377 26.65 -4.22 15.49
C GLY A 377 26.69 -4.48 13.98
N LEU A 378 26.23 -5.66 13.51
CA LEU A 378 26.29 -6.07 12.10
C LEU A 378 25.76 -4.95 11.19
N CYS A 379 26.55 -4.57 10.18
CA CYS A 379 26.23 -3.49 9.22
C CYS A 379 25.98 -2.14 9.89
N GLY A 380 26.71 -1.84 10.98
CA GLY A 380 26.58 -0.61 11.75
C GLY A 380 25.30 -0.51 12.57
N ALA A 381 24.58 -1.61 12.77
CA ALA A 381 23.21 -1.66 13.28
C ALA A 381 23.03 -2.54 14.52
N SER A 382 22.08 -2.19 15.39
CA SER A 382 21.80 -2.92 16.63
C SER A 382 20.30 -3.11 16.91
N ASP A 383 19.48 -3.05 15.86
CA ASP A 383 18.02 -3.18 15.83
C ASP A 383 17.56 -4.37 14.98
N TRP A 384 18.42 -5.38 14.83
CA TRP A 384 18.09 -6.65 14.18
C TRP A 384 17.01 -7.40 14.95
N ARG A 385 16.11 -8.04 14.21
CA ARG A 385 15.00 -8.85 14.71
C ARG A 385 14.90 -10.18 13.94
N LEU A 386 14.21 -11.13 14.56
CA LEU A 386 13.76 -12.33 13.85
C LEU A 386 12.65 -11.90 12.85
N PRO A 387 12.76 -12.24 11.55
CA PRO A 387 11.76 -11.87 10.56
C PRO A 387 10.40 -12.50 10.85
N THR A 388 9.32 -11.83 10.48
CA THR A 388 7.99 -12.45 10.37
C THR A 388 7.97 -13.46 9.21
N VAL A 389 6.91 -14.25 9.10
CA VAL A 389 6.75 -15.17 7.96
C VAL A 389 6.65 -14.39 6.64
N ASP A 390 6.00 -13.23 6.64
CA ASP A 390 5.84 -12.38 5.46
C ASP A 390 7.18 -11.75 5.04
N ASP A 391 8.00 -11.31 6.00
CA ASP A 391 9.36 -10.85 5.69
C ASP A 391 10.15 -11.96 4.97
N LEU A 392 10.14 -13.19 5.49
CA LEU A 392 10.87 -14.30 4.86
C LEU A 392 10.33 -14.64 3.47
N LEU A 393 9.01 -14.64 3.29
CA LEU A 393 8.38 -14.85 1.99
C LEU A 393 8.70 -13.73 1.00
N SER A 394 8.91 -12.50 1.48
CA SER A 394 9.27 -11.36 0.63
C SER A 394 10.62 -11.52 -0.07
N ILE A 395 11.47 -12.48 0.32
CA ILE A 395 12.75 -12.77 -0.36
C ILE A 395 12.74 -14.15 -1.03
N VAL A 396 11.59 -14.82 -1.13
CA VAL A 396 11.45 -16.10 -1.83
C VAL A 396 11.25 -15.84 -3.32
N ASN A 397 12.13 -16.39 -4.15
CA ASN A 397 11.96 -16.41 -5.60
C ASN A 397 11.32 -17.75 -6.02
N ASN A 398 10.11 -17.69 -6.57
CA ASN A 398 9.30 -18.85 -6.97
C ASN A 398 9.53 -19.31 -8.40
N ASP A 399 10.38 -18.63 -9.19
CA ASP A 399 10.60 -19.03 -10.57
C ASP A 399 11.38 -20.34 -10.68
N GLN A 400 10.65 -21.40 -11.00
CA GLN A 400 11.22 -22.72 -11.27
C GLN A 400 11.78 -22.85 -12.69
N ALA A 401 11.46 -21.91 -13.60
CA ALA A 401 11.95 -21.93 -14.97
C ALA A 401 13.38 -21.42 -15.07
N ALA A 402 13.75 -20.46 -14.22
CA ALA A 402 15.09 -19.93 -14.09
C ALA A 402 16.13 -21.05 -14.04
N ASN A 403 15.86 -22.12 -13.26
CA ASN A 403 16.65 -23.35 -13.35
C ASN A 403 15.82 -24.57 -12.91
N GLU A 404 15.72 -25.60 -13.75
CA GLU A 404 15.04 -26.88 -13.45
C GLU A 404 15.55 -27.63 -12.19
N TRP A 405 16.54 -27.06 -11.47
CA TRP A 405 17.15 -27.53 -10.22
C TRP A 405 17.58 -26.37 -9.28
N ALA A 406 16.95 -25.18 -9.38
CA ALA A 406 17.31 -23.93 -8.69
C ALA A 406 16.97 -23.93 -7.18
N PHE A 407 17.64 -24.74 -6.39
CA PHE A 407 17.56 -24.63 -4.93
C PHE A 407 18.81 -23.95 -4.39
N PRO A 408 18.70 -22.97 -3.47
CA PRO A 408 17.47 -22.49 -2.81
C PRO A 408 16.59 -21.54 -3.65
N ALA A 409 15.31 -21.46 -3.31
CA ALA A 409 14.28 -20.54 -3.82
C ALA A 409 14.49 -19.09 -3.33
N ILE A 410 15.65 -18.51 -3.65
CA ILE A 410 16.09 -17.16 -3.31
C ILE A 410 17.20 -16.75 -4.27
N ASP A 411 17.35 -15.45 -4.53
CA ASP A 411 18.45 -14.94 -5.34
C ASP A 411 19.81 -15.14 -4.64
N THR A 412 20.59 -16.13 -5.10
CA THR A 412 21.87 -16.50 -4.46
C THR A 412 23.00 -15.52 -4.77
N ASP A 413 22.85 -14.62 -5.75
CA ASP A 413 23.84 -13.58 -6.04
C ASP A 413 23.84 -12.48 -4.98
N TYR A 414 22.74 -12.37 -4.22
CA TYR A 414 22.57 -11.47 -3.07
C TYR A 414 22.53 -12.22 -1.74
N PHE A 415 21.93 -13.41 -1.69
CA PHE A 415 21.79 -14.23 -0.48
C PHE A 415 22.58 -15.53 -0.58
N PRO A 416 23.92 -15.47 -0.61
CA PRO A 416 24.74 -16.66 -0.64
C PRO A 416 24.54 -17.45 0.65
N ASN A 417 24.92 -18.73 0.59
CA ASN A 417 24.95 -19.63 1.75
C ASN A 417 23.58 -19.89 2.40
N THR A 418 22.46 -19.54 1.77
CA THR A 418 21.13 -19.98 2.20
C THR A 418 21.08 -21.51 2.25
N ARG A 419 20.58 -22.05 3.37
CA ARG A 419 20.44 -23.48 3.59
C ARG A 419 19.09 -23.93 3.04
N ALA A 420 19.11 -24.79 2.02
CA ALA A 420 17.90 -25.26 1.36
C ALA A 420 17.54 -26.71 1.71
N VAL A 421 18.25 -27.37 2.64
CA VAL A 421 18.05 -28.80 2.89
C VAL A 421 18.08 -29.10 4.38
N ALA A 422 17.12 -29.94 4.78
CA ALA A 422 16.94 -30.52 6.11
C ALA A 422 16.48 -29.55 7.22
N HIS A 423 16.52 -28.24 7.01
CA HIS A 423 16.09 -27.24 7.99
C HIS A 423 15.47 -26.03 7.30
N ASP A 424 14.39 -25.55 7.89
CA ASP A 424 13.68 -24.33 7.49
C ASP A 424 14.33 -23.11 8.16
N TYR A 425 13.78 -21.93 7.91
CA TYR A 425 14.11 -20.69 8.60
C TYR A 425 13.00 -20.28 9.55
N TRP A 426 13.36 -20.03 10.82
CA TRP A 426 12.40 -19.57 11.80
C TRP A 426 11.87 -18.18 11.49
N SER A 427 10.55 -18.02 11.61
CA SER A 427 9.92 -16.70 11.73
C SER A 427 9.59 -16.37 13.19
N SER A 428 9.36 -15.09 13.47
CA SER A 428 8.81 -14.59 14.73
C SER A 428 7.31 -14.83 14.87
N THR A 429 6.61 -15.20 13.80
CA THR A 429 5.16 -15.38 13.76
C THR A 429 4.75 -16.67 14.49
N PRO A 430 4.09 -16.60 15.66
CA PRO A 430 3.54 -17.78 16.29
C PRO A 430 2.30 -18.27 15.53
N THR A 431 1.98 -19.55 15.67
CA THR A 431 0.77 -20.12 15.05
C THR A 431 -0.44 -19.96 15.98
N SER A 432 -1.66 -19.97 15.44
CA SER A 432 -2.86 -19.99 16.28
C SER A 432 -3.10 -21.38 16.88
N SER A 433 -3.48 -21.47 18.14
CA SER A 433 -3.77 -22.76 18.80
C SER A 433 -5.09 -22.74 19.55
N ALA A 434 -5.90 -23.78 19.35
CA ALA A 434 -7.18 -23.94 20.04
C ALA A 434 -7.03 -24.14 21.57
N SER A 435 -5.85 -24.54 22.04
CA SER A 435 -5.55 -24.70 23.47
C SER A 435 -5.06 -23.40 24.14
N GLY A 436 -4.99 -22.28 23.42
CA GLY A 436 -4.45 -21.01 23.90
C GLY A 436 -2.93 -20.90 23.80
N ASP A 437 -2.21 -22.01 24.03
CA ASP A 437 -0.75 -22.09 23.90
C ASP A 437 -0.34 -22.59 22.51
N SER A 438 0.50 -21.83 21.81
CA SER A 438 1.09 -22.24 20.54
C SER A 438 2.47 -22.90 20.71
N TYR A 439 2.51 -24.23 20.63
CA TYR A 439 3.75 -25.02 20.64
C TYR A 439 4.50 -25.02 19.30
N THR A 440 3.92 -24.39 18.28
CA THR A 440 4.44 -24.26 16.93
C THR A 440 4.63 -22.79 16.57
N ALA A 441 5.50 -22.53 15.60
CA ALA A 441 5.72 -21.23 14.98
C ALA A 441 5.86 -21.43 13.47
N TRP A 442 5.60 -20.38 12.70
CA TRP A 442 5.78 -20.43 11.26
C TRP A 442 7.27 -20.53 10.90
N SER A 443 7.58 -21.29 9.85
CA SER A 443 8.90 -21.34 9.24
C SER A 443 8.81 -21.31 7.72
N VAL A 444 9.88 -20.89 7.04
CA VAL A 444 9.97 -20.88 5.58
C VAL A 444 11.05 -21.85 5.12
N ASP A 445 10.67 -22.76 4.22
CA ASP A 445 11.55 -23.71 3.57
C ASP A 445 12.05 -23.15 2.23
N PHE A 446 13.30 -22.69 2.19
CA PHE A 446 13.94 -22.21 0.96
C PHE A 446 14.31 -23.35 -0.01
N TYR A 447 14.06 -24.63 0.29
CA TYR A 447 14.03 -25.65 -0.75
C TYR A 447 12.87 -25.39 -1.70
N SER A 448 11.66 -25.23 -1.18
CA SER A 448 10.45 -25.14 -2.01
C SER A 448 9.88 -23.73 -2.15
N GLY A 449 10.41 -22.77 -1.38
CA GLY A 449 9.83 -21.43 -1.24
C GLY A 449 8.54 -21.41 -0.40
N SER A 450 8.23 -22.52 0.32
CA SER A 450 6.96 -22.64 1.03
C SER A 450 7.06 -22.27 2.50
N ALA A 451 5.98 -21.71 3.05
CA ALA A 451 5.81 -21.52 4.48
C ALA A 451 5.06 -22.69 5.12
N GLY A 452 5.49 -23.11 6.31
CA GLY A 452 4.84 -24.12 7.14
C GLY A 452 4.43 -23.56 8.51
N ASP A 453 3.28 -23.99 9.01
CA ASP A 453 2.65 -23.49 10.25
C ASP A 453 2.64 -24.53 11.39
N ASN A 454 3.35 -25.65 11.23
CA ASN A 454 3.32 -26.77 12.17
C ASN A 454 4.69 -27.11 12.75
N THR A 455 5.66 -26.22 12.57
CA THR A 455 7.04 -26.44 13.01
C THR A 455 7.14 -26.27 14.52
N MET A 456 7.50 -27.35 15.20
CA MET A 456 7.52 -27.38 16.67
C MET A 456 8.65 -26.51 17.22
N LYS A 457 8.37 -25.66 18.20
CA LYS A 457 9.33 -24.68 18.75
C LYS A 457 10.61 -25.29 19.34
N TYR A 458 10.62 -26.59 19.69
CA TYR A 458 11.84 -27.30 20.11
C TYR A 458 12.72 -27.79 18.96
N GLY A 459 12.24 -27.70 17.72
CA GLY A 459 12.96 -28.11 16.52
C GLY A 459 14.17 -27.21 16.25
N ALA A 460 15.26 -27.82 15.82
CA ALA A 460 16.46 -27.09 15.43
C ALA A 460 16.30 -26.62 13.97
N GLN A 461 16.19 -25.31 13.76
CA GLN A 461 16.04 -24.69 12.44
C GLN A 461 17.08 -23.58 12.23
N SER A 462 17.22 -23.15 10.98
CA SER A 462 18.09 -22.04 10.59
C SER A 462 17.46 -20.70 10.98
N VAL A 463 18.29 -19.64 11.02
CA VAL A 463 17.82 -18.26 11.22
C VAL A 463 18.61 -17.32 10.30
N ARG A 464 17.89 -16.35 9.72
CA ARG A 464 18.41 -15.15 9.06
C ARG A 464 17.70 -13.96 9.68
N LEU A 465 18.44 -12.98 10.17
CA LEU A 465 17.84 -11.78 10.77
C LEU A 465 17.53 -10.72 9.71
N VAL A 466 16.57 -9.88 10.06
CA VAL A 466 16.15 -8.71 9.29
C VAL A 466 16.11 -7.50 10.21
N ARG A 467 16.19 -6.31 9.64
CA ARG A 467 15.87 -5.04 10.29
C ARG A 467 15.14 -4.14 9.30
N ASP A 468 14.49 -3.12 9.82
CA ASP A 468 13.86 -2.12 8.98
C ASP A 468 14.95 -1.16 8.44
N GLY A 469 14.80 -0.74 7.18
CA GLY A 469 15.63 0.30 6.57
C GLY A 469 15.23 1.68 7.06
N ASN A 470 16.22 2.54 7.30
CA ASN A 470 15.98 3.95 7.64
C ASN A 470 15.73 4.81 6.40
#